data_AF-A0A1H9NSL5-F1
#
_entry.id   AF-A0A1H9NSL5-F1
#
_cell.length_a   1.000
_cell.length_b   1.000
_cell.length_c   1.000
_cell.angle_alpha   90.00
_cell.angle_beta   90.00
_cell.angle_gamma   90.00
#
_symmetry.space_group_name_H-M   'P 1'
#
loop_
_entity.id
_entity.type
_entity.pdbx_description
1 polymer ?
#
loop_
_entity_poly.entity_id
_entity_poly.type
_entity_poly.pdbx_seq_one_letter_code
_entity_poly.pdbx_strand_id
1 'polypeptide(L)'
;MAEEPPLSEERSEVERLDKKYVFGTWSFQSEVDPTEVVGGEGVRFTDGSGDEFIDFSGQLMCSNLGHSADAVADAIAKQAQEGAYFAPGFATEARARLGEKLAEVTPGTLSKTFFSTSGTEAVEAAIKIARMYTGKQKIVSRYRSYHGATAGSISVTGDPRRLKAEPGIPGAIKAPDPYAYGSTLDPMESLEYIDEMLMLEGDTVAAILVEPIVGSNGILVPPEEYLPRLKEIAHDHGALLICDEVMAGFGRTGEWFGCDVFDVTPDIMTMAKGLSGAYAPLGATIVTPEIADHFEDELFCHGHTYAGHPVACAAGLAAVETYQEENLIDHASEVGDSLGDRLEELADAHPSVGDTRGVGLFRGIELTRDPDERVPFGEREDKISTGSTVVDDVAAAAADEGVYVANMINTLIIAPPLPITEPDIDEAVAALDTALEVSDAAMDR
;
A
#
# COMPACT_ATOMS: atom_id res chain seq x y z
N MET A 1 -36.76 -17.97 -15.53
CA MET A 1 -36.83 -17.29 -14.23
C MET A 1 -36.58 -18.36 -13.19
N ALA A 2 -35.31 -18.57 -12.85
CA ALA A 2 -34.97 -19.44 -11.74
C ALA A 2 -35.14 -18.62 -10.46
N GLU A 3 -35.86 -19.16 -9.49
CA GLU A 3 -36.04 -18.55 -8.17
C GLU A 3 -34.67 -18.45 -7.49
N GLU A 4 -34.33 -17.23 -7.06
CA GLU A 4 -33.16 -16.98 -6.21
C GLU A 4 -33.36 -17.70 -4.86
N PRO A 5 -32.31 -18.33 -4.31
CA PRO A 5 -32.40 -18.97 -3.01
C PRO A 5 -32.64 -17.91 -1.92
N PRO A 6 -33.28 -18.28 -0.79
CA PRO A 6 -33.51 -17.34 0.30
C PRO A 6 -32.17 -17.05 0.98
N LEU A 7 -31.65 -15.84 0.79
CA LEU A 7 -30.54 -15.30 1.58
C LEU A 7 -31.09 -14.88 2.96
N SER A 8 -30.30 -15.07 4.02
CA SER A 8 -30.60 -14.72 5.42
C SER A 8 -30.95 -13.23 5.59
N GLU A 9 -31.59 -12.91 6.72
CA GLU A 9 -31.96 -11.59 7.28
C GLU A 9 -31.80 -10.38 6.33
N GLU A 10 -32.93 -9.79 5.92
CA GLU A 10 -33.03 -8.82 4.81
C GLU A 10 -31.89 -7.78 4.78
N ARG A 11 -31.03 -7.83 3.75
CA ARG A 11 -30.03 -6.79 3.42
C ARG A 11 -30.60 -5.40 3.65
N SER A 12 -29.75 -4.49 4.14
CA SER A 12 -30.12 -3.09 4.31
C SER A 12 -30.50 -2.46 2.96
N GLU A 13 -31.26 -1.36 2.99
CA GLU A 13 -31.55 -0.62 1.77
C GLU A 13 -30.26 -0.13 1.08
N VAL A 14 -29.25 0.27 1.86
CA VAL A 14 -27.96 0.75 1.36
C VAL A 14 -27.22 -0.36 0.62
N GLU A 15 -27.09 -1.55 1.21
CA GLU A 15 -26.42 -2.70 0.59
C GLU A 15 -27.11 -3.13 -0.71
N ARG A 16 -28.45 -3.13 -0.73
CA ARG A 16 -29.23 -3.44 -1.93
C ARG A 16 -29.03 -2.40 -3.03
N LEU A 17 -28.93 -1.12 -2.67
CA LEU A 17 -28.67 -0.05 -3.63
C LEU A 17 -27.24 -0.15 -4.18
N ASP A 18 -26.26 -0.38 -3.32
CA ASP A 18 -24.86 -0.53 -3.69
C ASP A 18 -24.67 -1.69 -4.67
N LYS A 19 -25.07 -2.91 -4.28
CA LYS A 19 -24.99 -4.11 -5.12
C LYS A 19 -25.68 -3.96 -6.48
N LYS A 20 -26.72 -3.12 -6.55
CA LYS A 20 -27.47 -2.88 -7.80
C LYS A 20 -26.83 -1.85 -8.71
N TYR A 21 -26.20 -0.82 -8.15
CA TYR A 21 -25.82 0.38 -8.90
C TYR A 21 -24.33 0.70 -8.89
N VAL A 22 -23.52 -0.03 -8.11
CA VAL A 22 -22.08 0.19 -7.95
C VAL A 22 -21.31 -1.07 -8.40
N PHE A 23 -20.20 -0.86 -9.11
CA PHE A 23 -19.29 -1.95 -9.45
C PHE A 23 -18.41 -2.28 -8.25
N GLY A 24 -18.34 -3.56 -7.87
CA GLY A 24 -17.35 -4.03 -6.90
C GLY A 24 -15.93 -3.96 -7.50
N THR A 25 -14.98 -3.48 -6.72
CA THR A 25 -13.57 -3.36 -7.14
C THR A 25 -12.83 -4.67 -6.99
N TRP A 26 -12.10 -5.09 -8.02
CA TRP A 26 -11.35 -6.35 -8.01
C TRP A 26 -12.20 -7.61 -7.75
N SER A 27 -13.49 -7.57 -8.12
CA SER A 27 -14.43 -8.66 -7.84
C SER A 27 -15.15 -9.11 -9.11
N PHE A 28 -15.54 -10.39 -9.12
CA PHE A 28 -16.61 -10.83 -10.01
C PHE A 28 -17.91 -10.20 -9.54
N GLN A 29 -18.62 -9.53 -10.44
CA GLN A 29 -19.81 -8.74 -10.06
C GLN A 29 -20.95 -9.61 -9.51
N SER A 30 -20.97 -10.90 -9.83
CA SER A 30 -21.89 -11.88 -9.23
C SER A 30 -21.56 -12.24 -7.79
N GLU A 31 -20.32 -12.04 -7.35
CA GLU A 31 -19.81 -12.37 -6.01
C GLU A 31 -19.72 -11.15 -5.10
N VAL A 32 -19.99 -9.94 -5.62
CA VAL A 32 -20.02 -8.72 -4.80
C VAL A 32 -21.13 -8.83 -3.76
N ASP A 33 -20.74 -8.79 -2.50
CA ASP A 33 -21.64 -8.78 -1.35
C ASP A 33 -21.21 -7.68 -0.37
N PRO A 34 -21.67 -6.43 -0.59
CA PRO A 34 -21.22 -5.30 0.20
C PRO A 34 -21.93 -5.30 1.55
N THR A 35 -21.15 -5.11 2.62
CA THR A 35 -21.64 -4.84 3.97
C THR A 35 -21.69 -3.34 4.21
N GLU A 36 -22.80 -2.82 4.72
CA GLU A 36 -22.90 -1.40 5.11
C GLU A 36 -22.00 -1.13 6.32
N VAL A 37 -21.22 -0.03 6.28
CA VAL A 37 -20.48 0.50 7.44
C VAL A 37 -21.15 1.79 7.89
N VAL A 38 -21.50 1.87 9.18
CA VAL A 38 -22.30 2.98 9.73
C VAL A 38 -21.47 3.96 10.58
N GLY A 39 -20.25 3.60 10.95
CA GLY A 39 -19.35 4.48 11.70
C GLY A 39 -18.00 3.85 11.99
N GLY A 40 -17.12 4.65 12.58
CA GLY A 40 -15.86 4.19 13.14
C GLY A 40 -15.29 5.19 14.14
N GLU A 41 -14.54 4.67 15.10
CA GLU A 41 -13.93 5.42 16.19
C GLU A 41 -12.58 4.78 16.53
N GLY A 42 -11.53 5.60 16.64
CA GLY A 42 -10.17 5.13 16.89
C GLY A 42 -9.75 4.08 15.86
N VAL A 43 -9.42 2.88 16.34
CA VAL A 43 -9.00 1.75 15.49
C VAL A 43 -10.13 0.79 15.11
N ARG A 44 -11.38 1.18 15.37
CA ARG A 44 -12.55 0.31 15.17
C ARG A 44 -13.55 0.88 14.19
N PHE A 45 -14.33 0.02 13.55
CA PHE A 45 -15.50 0.38 12.76
C PHE A 45 -16.70 -0.50 13.08
N THR A 46 -17.90 0.00 12.78
CA THR A 46 -19.17 -0.68 13.06
C THR A 46 -19.96 -0.87 11.77
N ASP A 47 -20.48 -2.07 11.56
CA ASP A 47 -21.31 -2.39 10.40
C ASP A 47 -22.81 -2.06 10.60
N GLY A 48 -23.61 -2.28 9.56
CA GLY A 48 -25.06 -2.06 9.57
C GLY A 48 -25.84 -2.99 10.50
N SER A 49 -25.26 -4.12 10.92
CA SER A 49 -25.83 -5.08 11.88
C SER A 49 -25.57 -4.65 13.33
N GLY A 50 -24.58 -3.78 13.53
CA GLY A 50 -24.12 -3.30 14.83
C GLY A 50 -22.91 -4.05 15.37
N ASP A 51 -22.29 -4.90 14.55
CA ASP A 51 -21.06 -5.61 14.90
C ASP A 51 -19.88 -4.64 14.79
N GLU A 52 -19.00 -4.70 15.78
CA GLU A 52 -17.81 -3.84 15.88
C GLU A 52 -16.56 -4.65 15.55
N PHE A 53 -15.68 -4.07 14.76
CA PHE A 53 -14.45 -4.70 14.30
C PHE A 53 -13.25 -3.86 14.68
N ILE A 54 -12.20 -4.49 15.23
CA ILE A 54 -10.86 -3.90 15.18
C ILE A 54 -10.38 -3.91 13.73
N ASP A 55 -10.01 -2.74 13.20
CA ASP A 55 -9.35 -2.63 11.91
C ASP A 55 -7.88 -3.01 12.03
N PHE A 56 -7.57 -4.28 11.80
CA PHE A 56 -6.20 -4.79 11.95
C PHE A 56 -5.37 -4.68 10.66
N SER A 57 -5.92 -4.06 9.61
CA SER A 57 -5.25 -3.86 8.31
C SER A 57 -5.24 -2.41 7.82
N GLY A 58 -5.85 -1.50 8.57
CA GLY A 58 -6.01 -0.11 8.15
C GLY A 58 -6.82 -0.03 6.85
N GLN A 59 -7.81 -0.90 6.70
CA GLN A 59 -8.57 -1.18 5.48
C GLN A 59 -7.64 -1.66 4.35
N LEU A 60 -7.42 -0.83 3.32
CA LEU A 60 -6.45 -1.08 2.24
C LEU A 60 -5.09 -0.45 2.57
N MET A 61 -4.64 -0.63 3.82
CA MET A 61 -3.40 -0.08 4.40
C MET A 61 -3.32 1.44 4.24
N CYS A 62 -4.42 2.14 4.51
CA CYS A 62 -4.52 3.59 4.30
C CYS A 62 -5.08 4.38 5.48
N SER A 63 -5.82 3.74 6.39
CA SER A 63 -6.41 4.37 7.57
C SER A 63 -5.36 4.58 8.69
N ASN A 64 -4.23 5.22 8.39
CA ASN A 64 -3.12 5.35 9.34
C ASN A 64 -3.50 6.12 10.62
N LEU A 65 -4.41 7.10 10.54
CA LEU A 65 -4.89 7.86 11.71
C LEU A 65 -6.10 7.22 12.41
N GLY A 66 -6.57 6.07 11.92
CA GLY A 66 -7.82 5.46 12.37
C GLY A 66 -9.03 6.19 11.81
N HIS A 67 -10.18 5.95 12.43
CA HIS A 67 -11.50 6.34 11.91
C HIS A 67 -12.04 7.65 12.52
N SER A 68 -11.34 8.27 13.48
CA SER A 68 -11.80 9.48 14.18
C SER A 68 -10.71 10.55 14.42
N ALA A 69 -9.94 10.91 13.40
CA ALA A 69 -9.00 12.03 13.40
C ALA A 69 -9.71 13.38 13.19
N ASP A 70 -10.26 13.94 14.27
CA ASP A 70 -11.03 15.20 14.26
C ASP A 70 -10.25 16.36 13.63
N ALA A 71 -8.94 16.46 13.89
CA ALA A 71 -8.08 17.51 13.32
C ALA A 71 -8.11 17.53 11.78
N VAL A 72 -8.14 16.36 11.15
CA VAL A 72 -8.18 16.22 9.68
C VAL A 72 -9.58 16.55 9.15
N ALA A 73 -10.63 16.07 9.82
CA ALA A 73 -12.01 16.37 9.46
C ALA A 73 -12.31 17.88 9.55
N ASP A 74 -11.85 18.53 10.61
CA ASP A 74 -12.00 19.98 10.83
C ASP A 74 -11.23 20.78 9.77
N ALA A 75 -10.01 20.36 9.41
CA ALA A 75 -9.23 21.00 8.35
C ALA A 75 -9.93 20.91 6.99
N ILE A 76 -10.50 19.74 6.65
CA ILE A 76 -11.33 19.53 5.45
C ILE A 76 -12.53 20.48 5.45
N ALA A 77 -13.30 20.50 6.55
CA ALA A 77 -14.51 21.30 6.66
C ALA A 77 -14.21 22.80 6.53
N LYS A 78 -13.17 23.27 7.21
CA LYS A 78 -12.71 24.66 7.13
C LYS A 78 -12.29 25.03 5.72
N GLN A 79 -11.43 24.23 5.07
CA GLN A 79 -10.97 24.52 3.71
C GLN A 79 -12.12 24.52 2.70
N ALA A 80 -13.10 23.62 2.85
CA ALA A 80 -14.28 23.57 1.98
C ALA A 80 -15.16 24.84 2.11
N GLN A 81 -15.29 25.39 3.32
CA GLN A 81 -16.02 26.64 3.59
C GLN A 81 -15.31 27.88 3.04
N GLU A 82 -13.98 27.93 3.13
CA GLU A 82 -13.17 29.03 2.58
C GLU A 82 -13.11 28.99 1.04
N GLY A 83 -13.10 27.79 0.47
CA GLY A 83 -13.15 27.57 -0.95
C GLY A 83 -12.74 26.14 -1.29
N ALA A 84 -13.70 25.34 -1.75
CA ALA A 84 -13.44 23.93 -2.05
C ALA A 84 -12.40 23.73 -3.16
N TYR A 85 -12.44 24.53 -4.22
CA TYR A 85 -11.61 24.31 -5.40
C TYR A 85 -11.21 25.61 -6.10
N PHE A 86 -9.95 25.63 -6.54
CA PHE A 86 -9.38 26.64 -7.44
C PHE A 86 -8.51 25.93 -8.48
N ALA A 87 -8.43 26.48 -9.69
CA ALA A 87 -7.63 25.88 -10.75
C ALA A 87 -6.13 25.80 -10.35
N PRO A 88 -5.38 24.76 -10.77
CA PRO A 88 -4.00 24.55 -10.33
C PRO A 88 -3.02 25.73 -10.55
N GLY A 89 -3.31 26.61 -11.50
CA GLY A 89 -2.53 27.84 -11.74
C GLY A 89 -2.59 28.88 -10.62
N PHE A 90 -3.54 28.78 -9.68
CA PHE A 90 -3.60 29.60 -8.48
C PHE A 90 -2.96 28.87 -7.30
N ALA A 91 -2.26 29.59 -6.43
CA ALA A 91 -1.78 29.06 -5.17
C ALA A 91 -2.88 29.07 -4.11
N THR A 92 -2.84 28.08 -3.21
CA THR A 92 -3.61 28.05 -1.97
C THR A 92 -2.67 27.79 -0.80
N GLU A 93 -3.07 28.24 0.39
CA GLU A 93 -2.25 28.06 1.59
C GLU A 93 -2.04 26.58 1.90
N ALA A 94 -3.11 25.78 1.93
CA ALA A 94 -3.05 24.34 2.16
C ALA A 94 -2.06 23.62 1.21
N ARG A 95 -2.08 23.94 -0.09
CA ARG A 95 -1.16 23.33 -1.06
C ARG A 95 0.29 23.77 -0.86
N ALA A 96 0.51 25.05 -0.56
CA ALA A 96 1.85 25.58 -0.33
C ALA A 96 2.47 24.99 0.95
N ARG A 97 1.70 24.96 2.04
CA ARG A 97 2.11 24.43 3.34
C ARG A 97 2.33 22.93 3.32
N LEU A 98 1.46 22.17 2.65
CA LEU A 98 1.70 20.74 2.48
C LEU A 98 2.98 20.48 1.66
N GLY A 99 3.25 21.28 0.62
CA GLY A 99 4.51 21.17 -0.12
C GLY A 99 5.75 21.42 0.74
N GLU A 100 5.71 22.46 1.59
CA GLU A 100 6.74 22.77 2.58
C GLU A 100 6.92 21.62 3.58
N LYS A 101 5.81 21.11 4.14
CA LYS A 101 5.83 20.03 5.13
C LYS A 101 6.33 18.71 4.55
N LEU A 102 5.97 18.36 3.32
CA LEU A 102 6.52 17.17 2.65
C LEU A 102 8.03 17.28 2.42
N ALA A 103 8.53 18.46 2.05
CA ALA A 103 9.97 18.69 1.92
C ALA A 103 10.73 18.63 3.26
N GLU A 104 10.04 18.81 4.39
CA GLU A 104 10.60 18.67 5.74
C GLU A 104 10.71 17.20 6.16
N VAL A 105 9.68 16.39 5.90
CA VAL A 105 9.59 15.01 6.42
C VAL A 105 10.18 13.96 5.46
N THR A 106 10.26 14.24 4.16
CA THR A 106 10.85 13.31 3.19
C THR A 106 12.37 13.28 3.27
N PRO A 107 13.02 12.14 2.95
CA PRO A 107 14.45 11.98 3.16
C PRO A 107 15.31 12.83 2.21
N GLY A 108 16.50 13.17 2.70
CA GLY A 108 17.56 13.83 1.94
C GLY A 108 17.16 15.21 1.42
N THR A 109 17.05 15.35 0.10
CA THR A 109 16.81 16.65 -0.56
C THR A 109 15.50 16.71 -1.34
N LEU A 110 14.65 15.69 -1.25
CA LEU A 110 13.34 15.65 -1.91
C LEU A 110 12.53 16.88 -1.50
N SER A 111 12.11 17.69 -2.46
CA SER A 111 11.55 19.02 -2.12
C SER A 111 10.56 19.61 -3.10
N LYS A 112 10.43 19.06 -4.32
CA LYS A 112 9.45 19.54 -5.30
C LYS A 112 8.35 18.53 -5.52
N THR A 113 7.15 18.86 -5.08
CA THR A 113 5.99 17.96 -5.12
C THR A 113 5.02 18.31 -6.25
N PHE A 114 4.65 17.30 -7.03
CA PHE A 114 3.43 17.29 -7.84
C PHE A 114 2.33 16.56 -7.07
N PHE A 115 1.17 17.17 -6.90
CA PHE A 115 0.02 16.58 -6.21
C PHE A 115 -0.98 15.98 -7.19
N SER A 116 -1.34 14.71 -6.96
CA SER A 116 -2.34 13.95 -7.69
C SER A 116 -3.53 13.55 -6.80
N THR A 117 -4.48 12.76 -7.31
CA THR A 117 -5.65 12.31 -6.51
C THR A 117 -5.51 10.90 -5.94
N SER A 118 -4.45 10.17 -6.31
CA SER A 118 -4.26 8.77 -5.92
C SER A 118 -2.82 8.31 -6.13
N GLY A 119 -2.46 7.18 -5.50
CA GLY A 119 -1.14 6.56 -5.69
C GLY A 119 -0.89 6.13 -7.15
N THR A 120 -1.93 5.63 -7.82
CA THR A 120 -1.84 5.25 -9.25
C THR A 120 -1.49 6.46 -10.13
N GLU A 121 -2.06 7.64 -9.87
CA GLU A 121 -1.70 8.86 -10.60
C GLU A 121 -0.32 9.41 -10.20
N ALA A 122 0.11 9.22 -8.95
CA ALA A 122 1.46 9.56 -8.52
C ALA A 122 2.51 8.70 -9.26
N VAL A 123 2.25 7.41 -9.46
CA VAL A 123 3.11 6.53 -10.25
C VAL A 123 3.13 6.95 -11.73
N GLU A 124 1.99 7.33 -12.32
CA GLU A 124 1.93 7.87 -13.69
C GLU A 124 2.79 9.14 -13.85
N ALA A 125 2.75 10.04 -12.86
CA ALA A 125 3.58 11.23 -12.83
C ALA A 125 5.06 10.86 -12.70
N ALA A 126 5.43 9.94 -11.79
CA ALA A 126 6.82 9.51 -11.59
C ALA A 126 7.42 8.86 -12.86
N ILE A 127 6.68 7.97 -13.52
CA ILE A 127 7.09 7.37 -14.80
C ILE A 127 7.36 8.45 -15.85
N LYS A 128 6.45 9.43 -15.96
CA LYS A 128 6.59 10.51 -16.96
C LYS A 128 7.76 11.43 -16.63
N ILE A 129 7.94 11.78 -15.35
CA ILE A 129 9.06 12.61 -14.89
C ILE A 129 10.39 11.92 -15.22
N ALA A 130 10.55 10.65 -14.84
CA ALA A 130 11.78 9.89 -15.11
C ALA A 130 12.11 9.85 -16.62
N ARG A 131 11.09 9.60 -17.47
CA ARG A 131 11.26 9.57 -18.92
C ARG A 131 11.63 10.94 -19.52
N MET A 132 10.98 12.02 -19.07
CA MET A 132 11.27 13.37 -19.56
C MET A 132 12.67 13.82 -19.14
N TYR A 133 13.03 13.62 -17.86
CA TYR A 133 14.32 14.01 -17.31
C TYR A 133 15.49 13.26 -17.96
N THR A 134 15.39 11.92 -18.06
CA THR A 134 16.49 11.10 -18.60
C THR A 134 16.51 11.04 -20.14
N GLY A 135 15.39 11.33 -20.81
CA GLY A 135 15.18 11.05 -22.23
C GLY A 135 15.01 9.56 -22.57
N LYS A 136 15.11 8.66 -21.58
CA LYS A 136 15.02 7.20 -21.72
C LYS A 136 13.56 6.74 -21.58
N GLN A 137 13.24 5.52 -22.01
CA GLN A 137 11.84 5.08 -22.15
C GLN A 137 11.44 3.94 -21.22
N LYS A 138 12.36 3.06 -20.86
CA LYS A 138 12.02 1.83 -20.14
C LYS A 138 11.96 2.08 -18.63
N ILE A 139 11.05 1.40 -17.97
CA ILE A 139 10.91 1.37 -16.51
C ILE A 139 11.05 -0.09 -16.10
N VAL A 140 12.05 -0.38 -15.27
CA VAL A 140 12.20 -1.70 -14.65
C VAL A 140 11.45 -1.68 -13.34
N SER A 141 10.49 -2.57 -13.16
CA SER A 141 9.88 -2.87 -11.87
C SER A 141 10.01 -4.35 -11.58
N ARG A 142 9.39 -4.86 -10.51
CA ARG A 142 9.59 -6.24 -10.06
C ARG A 142 8.35 -7.11 -10.26
N TYR A 143 8.54 -8.43 -10.30
CA TYR A 143 7.46 -9.35 -9.98
C TYR A 143 7.00 -9.15 -8.53
N ARG A 144 5.77 -9.56 -8.21
CA ARG A 144 5.14 -9.37 -6.88
C ARG A 144 5.00 -7.89 -6.42
N SER A 145 5.33 -6.88 -7.23
CA SER A 145 5.02 -5.48 -6.86
C SER A 145 3.56 -5.10 -7.15
N TYR A 146 3.09 -4.00 -6.57
CA TYR A 146 1.83 -3.35 -6.94
C TYR A 146 1.98 -1.82 -6.93
N HIS A 147 1.70 -1.20 -8.08
CA HIS A 147 1.89 0.24 -8.27
C HIS A 147 0.62 0.98 -8.73
N GLY A 148 -0.53 0.30 -8.77
CA GLY A 148 -1.80 0.90 -9.16
C GLY A 148 -2.51 0.19 -10.31
N ALA A 149 -3.53 0.87 -10.85
CA ALA A 149 -4.55 0.29 -11.73
C ALA A 149 -4.86 1.09 -13.00
N THR A 150 -4.27 2.29 -13.17
CA THR A 150 -4.29 3.00 -14.46
C THR A 150 -3.39 2.30 -15.48
N ALA A 151 -3.57 2.57 -16.77
CA ALA A 151 -2.86 1.85 -17.83
C ALA A 151 -1.33 1.84 -17.68
N GLY A 152 -0.71 2.93 -17.23
CA GLY A 152 0.73 3.00 -17.02
C GLY A 152 1.16 2.33 -15.72
N SER A 153 0.50 2.65 -14.61
CA SER A 153 0.82 2.06 -13.29
C SER A 153 0.59 0.54 -13.24
N ILE A 154 -0.51 0.03 -13.80
CA ILE A 154 -0.78 -1.42 -13.86
C ILE A 154 0.25 -2.12 -14.75
N SER A 155 0.79 -1.44 -15.76
CA SER A 155 1.87 -2.01 -16.59
C SER A 155 3.15 -2.22 -15.80
N VAL A 156 3.40 -1.40 -14.77
CA VAL A 156 4.54 -1.56 -13.84
C VAL A 156 4.22 -2.41 -12.61
N THR A 157 2.96 -2.79 -12.34
CA THR A 157 2.59 -3.81 -11.33
C THR A 157 3.17 -5.21 -11.64
N GLY A 158 3.54 -5.98 -10.63
CA GLY A 158 4.13 -7.34 -10.73
C GLY A 158 3.18 -8.48 -10.36
N ASP A 159 1.92 -8.18 -10.03
CA ASP A 159 0.93 -9.13 -9.55
C ASP A 159 -0.02 -9.68 -10.66
N PRO A 160 -0.87 -10.68 -10.35
CA PRO A 160 -1.77 -11.30 -11.33
C PRO A 160 -2.84 -10.37 -11.93
N ARG A 161 -3.21 -9.29 -11.22
CA ARG A 161 -4.24 -8.35 -11.70
C ARG A 161 -3.81 -7.63 -12.96
N ARG A 162 -2.50 -7.43 -13.15
CA ARG A 162 -1.92 -6.88 -14.38
C ARG A 162 -2.26 -7.69 -15.64
N LEU A 163 -2.40 -9.01 -15.54
CA LEU A 163 -2.52 -9.89 -16.71
C LEU A 163 -3.74 -9.55 -17.58
N LYS A 164 -4.83 -9.05 -16.99
CA LYS A 164 -6.03 -8.62 -17.72
C LYS A 164 -5.89 -7.25 -18.39
N ALA A 165 -4.86 -6.49 -18.06
CA ALA A 165 -4.55 -5.18 -18.63
C ALA A 165 -3.49 -5.27 -19.75
N GLU A 166 -3.03 -6.46 -20.12
CA GLU A 166 -2.04 -6.64 -21.19
C GLU A 166 -2.66 -6.59 -22.60
N PRO A 167 -1.93 -6.08 -23.61
CA PRO A 167 -0.58 -5.52 -23.53
C PRO A 167 -0.54 -4.15 -22.83
N GLY A 168 0.45 -3.97 -21.93
CA GLY A 168 0.66 -2.73 -21.20
C GLY A 168 1.39 -1.64 -22.01
N ILE A 169 1.79 -0.56 -21.35
CA ILE A 169 2.61 0.49 -21.97
C ILE A 169 3.96 -0.09 -22.44
N PRO A 170 4.49 0.35 -23.59
CA PRO A 170 5.82 -0.07 -24.03
C PRO A 170 6.91 0.29 -23.01
N GLY A 171 7.88 -0.60 -22.85
CA GLY A 171 9.05 -0.40 -22.00
C GLY A 171 8.85 -0.68 -20.52
N ALA A 172 7.73 -1.27 -20.09
CA ALA A 172 7.59 -1.80 -18.74
C ALA A 172 8.21 -3.20 -18.65
N ILE A 173 9.29 -3.35 -17.87
CA ILE A 173 10.05 -4.60 -17.71
C ILE A 173 9.89 -5.13 -16.28
N LYS A 174 9.83 -6.45 -16.12
CA LYS A 174 9.78 -7.12 -14.82
C LYS A 174 11.09 -7.82 -14.51
N ALA A 175 11.73 -7.39 -13.43
CA ALA A 175 12.86 -8.05 -12.81
C ALA A 175 12.40 -8.99 -11.68
N PRO A 176 13.29 -9.88 -11.20
CA PRO A 176 13.09 -10.63 -9.95
C PRO A 176 12.83 -9.73 -8.74
N ASP A 177 12.31 -10.32 -7.67
CA ASP A 177 11.85 -9.65 -6.45
C ASP A 177 12.59 -10.18 -5.20
N PRO A 178 12.56 -9.45 -4.07
CA PRO A 178 13.35 -9.82 -2.89
C PRO A 178 12.69 -10.90 -2.00
N TYR A 179 11.84 -11.76 -2.54
CA TYR A 179 11.11 -12.75 -1.73
C TYR A 179 11.98 -13.93 -1.28
N ALA A 180 12.63 -13.80 -0.12
CA ALA A 180 13.54 -14.82 0.41
C ALA A 180 12.88 -16.17 0.74
N TYR A 181 11.59 -16.18 1.13
CA TYR A 181 10.92 -17.40 1.59
C TYR A 181 10.47 -18.31 0.44
N GLY A 182 10.07 -17.78 -0.72
CA GLY A 182 9.49 -18.60 -1.80
C GLY A 182 9.94 -18.24 -3.22
N SER A 183 11.01 -17.46 -3.40
CA SER A 183 11.68 -17.34 -4.71
C SER A 183 12.86 -18.29 -4.83
N THR A 184 13.21 -18.62 -6.08
CA THR A 184 14.36 -19.47 -6.41
C THR A 184 15.69 -18.75 -6.36
N LEU A 185 15.66 -17.43 -6.55
CA LEU A 185 16.81 -16.54 -6.35
C LEU A 185 16.70 -15.95 -4.96
N ASP A 186 17.83 -15.91 -4.24
CA ASP A 186 17.88 -15.08 -3.05
C ASP A 186 17.81 -13.58 -3.41
N PRO A 187 17.52 -12.69 -2.44
CA PRO A 187 17.39 -11.26 -2.74
C PRO A 187 18.65 -10.64 -3.35
N MET A 188 19.85 -11.06 -2.94
CA MET A 188 21.10 -10.48 -3.46
C MET A 188 21.44 -11.03 -4.85
N GLU A 189 21.19 -12.31 -5.12
CA GLU A 189 21.24 -12.88 -6.47
C GLU A 189 20.26 -12.17 -7.42
N SER A 190 19.07 -11.81 -6.91
CA SER A 190 18.10 -11.02 -7.66
C SER A 190 18.64 -9.63 -8.06
N LEU A 191 19.45 -8.99 -7.21
CA LEU A 191 20.11 -7.71 -7.54
C LEU A 191 21.20 -7.87 -8.59
N GLU A 192 22.02 -8.92 -8.49
CA GLU A 192 23.04 -9.21 -9.52
C GLU A 192 22.39 -9.43 -10.89
N TYR A 193 21.25 -10.13 -10.92
CA TYR A 193 20.50 -10.31 -12.15
C TYR A 193 19.87 -8.99 -12.66
N ILE A 194 19.41 -8.12 -11.77
CA ILE A 194 18.92 -6.77 -12.14
C ILE A 194 20.04 -5.95 -12.80
N ASP A 195 21.26 -5.98 -12.26
CA ASP A 195 22.43 -5.32 -12.85
C ASP A 195 22.72 -5.85 -14.27
N GLU A 196 22.73 -7.17 -14.43
CA GLU A 196 22.87 -7.80 -15.76
C GLU A 196 21.74 -7.37 -16.72
N MET A 197 20.49 -7.34 -16.25
CA MET A 197 19.35 -6.88 -17.06
C MET A 197 19.55 -5.44 -17.55
N LEU A 198 19.96 -4.51 -16.68
CA LEU A 198 20.20 -3.12 -17.08
C LEU A 198 21.31 -3.01 -18.12
N MET A 199 22.40 -3.76 -17.95
CA MET A 199 23.49 -3.84 -18.93
C MET A 199 22.97 -4.30 -20.30
N LEU A 200 22.10 -5.31 -20.34
CA LEU A 200 21.55 -5.88 -21.58
C LEU A 200 20.51 -4.98 -22.24
N GLU A 201 19.72 -4.24 -21.44
CA GLU A 201 18.78 -3.23 -21.93
C GLU A 201 19.50 -1.98 -22.49
N GLY A 202 20.76 -1.76 -22.08
CA GLY A 202 21.60 -0.66 -22.48
C GLY A 202 21.09 0.69 -21.98
N ASP A 203 21.51 1.77 -22.65
CA ASP A 203 21.17 3.16 -22.27
C ASP A 203 19.72 3.55 -22.63
N THR A 204 18.75 2.75 -22.20
CA THR A 204 17.33 2.89 -22.53
C THR A 204 16.40 2.88 -21.32
N VAL A 205 16.93 2.57 -20.13
CA VAL A 205 16.19 2.50 -18.86
C VAL A 205 16.19 3.85 -18.17
N ALA A 206 15.01 4.45 -18.00
CA ALA A 206 14.83 5.72 -17.31
C ALA A 206 14.88 5.57 -15.78
N ALA A 207 14.29 4.49 -15.26
CA ALA A 207 14.24 4.26 -13.83
C ALA A 207 14.00 2.80 -13.45
N ILE A 208 14.41 2.47 -12.23
CA ILE A 208 13.93 1.33 -11.46
C ILE A 208 12.84 1.82 -10.50
N LEU A 209 11.66 1.20 -10.53
CA LEU A 209 10.52 1.50 -9.66
C LEU A 209 10.30 0.34 -8.69
N VAL A 210 10.35 0.62 -7.39
CA VAL A 210 10.17 -0.37 -6.33
C VAL A 210 9.34 0.19 -5.18
N GLU A 211 8.52 -0.64 -4.56
CA GLU A 211 8.15 -0.44 -3.15
C GLU A 211 9.38 -0.81 -2.30
N PRO A 212 9.86 0.01 -1.34
CA PRO A 212 10.99 -0.39 -0.48
C PRO A 212 10.73 -1.71 0.23
N ILE A 213 9.53 -1.84 0.82
CA ILE A 213 8.95 -3.07 1.32
C ILE A 213 7.70 -3.35 0.49
N VAL A 214 7.64 -4.50 -0.19
CA VAL A 214 6.48 -4.84 -1.05
C VAL A 214 5.26 -5.04 -0.18
N GLY A 215 4.18 -4.29 -0.41
CA GLY A 215 2.98 -4.36 0.41
C GLY A 215 2.06 -5.51 0.05
N SER A 216 1.20 -5.27 -0.96
CA SER A 216 0.05 -6.12 -1.23
C SER A 216 0.39 -7.60 -1.46
N ASN A 217 1.53 -7.93 -2.06
CA ASN A 217 1.87 -9.32 -2.37
C ASN A 217 2.78 -9.96 -1.30
N GLY A 218 2.53 -9.60 -0.04
CA GLY A 218 3.00 -10.36 1.10
C GLY A 218 4.06 -9.67 1.95
N ILE A 219 4.12 -8.34 2.07
CA ILE A 219 5.01 -7.67 3.06
C ILE A 219 6.46 -8.15 2.94
N LEU A 220 7.04 -8.02 1.75
CA LEU A 220 8.38 -8.55 1.45
C LEU A 220 9.42 -7.53 1.89
N VAL A 221 10.06 -7.80 3.02
CA VAL A 221 11.17 -7.00 3.57
C VAL A 221 12.47 -7.50 2.95
N PRO A 222 13.16 -6.71 2.11
CA PRO A 222 14.46 -7.10 1.60
C PRO A 222 15.55 -7.00 2.69
N PRO A 223 16.72 -7.65 2.51
CA PRO A 223 17.88 -7.42 3.37
C PRO A 223 18.29 -5.94 3.41
N GLU A 224 18.92 -5.51 4.50
CA GLU A 224 19.30 -4.11 4.74
C GLU A 224 20.15 -3.53 3.60
N GLU A 225 21.05 -4.32 3.02
CA GLU A 225 21.94 -3.90 1.95
C GLU A 225 21.27 -3.80 0.57
N TYR A 226 20.06 -4.36 0.42
CA TYR A 226 19.42 -4.52 -0.88
C TYR A 226 19.07 -3.18 -1.54
N LEU A 227 18.34 -2.31 -0.83
CA LEU A 227 17.88 -1.04 -1.39
C LEU A 227 19.04 -0.05 -1.65
N PRO A 228 20.04 0.09 -0.74
CA PRO A 228 21.26 0.84 -1.04
C PRO A 228 21.96 0.34 -2.29
N ARG A 229 22.15 -0.98 -2.42
CA ARG A 229 22.83 -1.57 -3.59
C ARG A 229 22.02 -1.40 -4.87
N LEU A 230 20.69 -1.50 -4.81
CA LEU A 230 19.82 -1.25 -5.97
C LEU A 230 19.94 0.19 -6.48
N LYS A 231 20.06 1.16 -5.56
CA LYS A 231 20.28 2.57 -5.93
C LYS A 231 21.60 2.75 -6.68
N GLU A 232 22.68 2.17 -6.16
CA GLU A 232 23.99 2.19 -6.84
C GLU A 232 23.91 1.61 -8.24
N ILE A 233 23.29 0.43 -8.37
CA ILE A 233 23.06 -0.24 -9.66
C ILE A 233 22.26 0.67 -10.61
N ALA A 234 21.16 1.28 -10.15
CA ALA A 234 20.38 2.20 -10.99
C ALA A 234 21.26 3.34 -11.53
N HIS A 235 22.04 3.98 -10.66
CA HIS A 235 22.88 5.13 -10.99
C HIS A 235 24.06 4.77 -11.89
N ASP A 236 24.68 3.61 -11.71
CA ASP A 236 25.77 3.11 -12.57
C ASP A 236 25.32 2.94 -14.03
N HIS A 237 24.03 2.66 -14.28
CA HIS A 237 23.42 2.59 -15.60
C HIS A 237 22.73 3.89 -16.05
N GLY A 238 22.91 4.98 -15.29
CA GLY A 238 22.30 6.29 -15.53
C GLY A 238 20.77 6.26 -15.48
N ALA A 239 20.19 5.34 -14.72
CA ALA A 239 18.76 5.27 -14.42
C ALA A 239 18.50 5.87 -13.03
N LEU A 240 17.26 6.31 -12.80
CA LEU A 240 16.81 6.81 -11.49
C LEU A 240 16.29 5.67 -10.60
N LEU A 241 16.31 5.88 -9.29
CA LEU A 241 15.54 5.09 -8.33
C LEU A 241 14.24 5.81 -7.98
N ILE A 242 13.10 5.12 -8.17
CA ILE A 242 11.78 5.55 -7.72
C ILE A 242 11.33 4.64 -6.57
N CYS A 243 11.12 5.21 -5.39
CA CYS A 243 10.48 4.49 -4.28
C CYS A 243 8.97 4.78 -4.26
N ASP A 244 8.18 3.72 -4.33
CA ASP A 244 6.74 3.77 -4.14
C ASP A 244 6.38 3.57 -2.67
N GLU A 245 6.19 4.69 -1.98
CA GLU A 245 5.84 4.78 -0.56
C GLU A 245 4.33 4.85 -0.33
N VAL A 246 3.52 4.51 -1.34
CA VAL A 246 2.06 4.57 -1.25
C VAL A 246 1.53 3.73 -0.08
N MET A 247 2.18 2.61 0.27
CA MET A 247 1.78 1.76 1.40
C MET A 247 2.64 1.96 2.65
N ALA A 248 3.97 1.95 2.50
CA ALA A 248 4.91 1.97 3.62
C ALA A 248 5.15 3.37 4.21
N GLY A 249 4.70 4.43 3.53
CA GLY A 249 4.86 5.80 4.00
C GLY A 249 4.00 6.17 5.20
N PHE A 250 4.36 7.28 5.82
CA PHE A 250 3.69 7.95 6.93
C PHE A 250 3.56 7.06 8.16
N GLY A 251 4.68 6.56 8.70
CA GLY A 251 4.74 5.89 10.01
C GLY A 251 4.47 4.38 10.00
N ARG A 252 4.07 3.82 8.86
CA ARG A 252 3.63 2.43 8.74
C ARG A 252 4.70 1.43 9.19
N THR A 253 5.97 1.71 8.90
CA THR A 253 7.11 0.86 9.26
C THR A 253 7.76 1.26 10.60
N GLY A 254 7.17 2.16 11.38
CA GLY A 254 7.85 2.82 12.51
C GLY A 254 8.82 3.93 12.09
N GLU A 255 8.90 4.22 10.79
CA GLU A 255 9.66 5.32 10.20
C GLU A 255 8.74 6.20 9.35
N TRP A 256 9.19 7.40 8.98
CA TRP A 256 8.43 8.27 8.08
C TRP A 256 8.14 7.59 6.75
N PHE A 257 9.12 6.92 6.15
CA PHE A 257 8.99 6.22 4.88
C PHE A 257 9.69 4.87 4.91
N GLY A 258 9.23 3.92 4.09
CA GLY A 258 9.83 2.58 4.03
C GLY A 258 11.28 2.60 3.55
N CYS A 259 11.70 3.60 2.78
CA CYS A 259 13.09 3.78 2.39
C CYS A 259 14.01 4.25 3.53
N ASP A 260 13.44 4.86 4.60
CA ASP A 260 14.21 5.32 5.76
C ASP A 260 14.70 4.12 6.59
N VAL A 261 13.95 3.01 6.60
CA VAL A 261 14.38 1.72 7.19
C VAL A 261 15.73 1.25 6.63
N PHE A 262 16.07 1.66 5.40
CA PHE A 262 17.30 1.28 4.71
C PHE A 262 18.29 2.44 4.54
N ASP A 263 18.05 3.59 5.20
CA ASP A 263 18.83 4.82 5.06
C ASP A 263 19.00 5.28 3.59
N VAL A 264 17.96 5.10 2.75
CA VAL A 264 18.02 5.40 1.31
C VAL A 264 17.14 6.59 0.95
N THR A 265 17.74 7.64 0.37
CA THR A 265 16.99 8.68 -0.33
C THR A 265 16.83 8.32 -1.82
N PRO A 266 15.60 8.16 -2.36
CA PRO A 266 15.38 7.95 -3.79
C PRO A 266 15.48 9.26 -4.59
N ASP A 267 15.51 9.16 -5.92
CA ASP A 267 15.47 10.33 -6.81
C ASP A 267 14.05 10.87 -6.97
N ILE A 268 13.06 9.96 -6.97
CA ILE A 268 11.63 10.23 -7.03
C ILE A 268 10.93 9.37 -5.99
N MET A 269 9.95 9.93 -5.30
CA MET A 269 9.12 9.17 -4.35
C MET A 269 7.63 9.39 -4.65
N THR A 270 6.83 8.32 -4.62
CA THR A 270 5.37 8.38 -4.76
C THR A 270 4.67 8.09 -3.44
N MET A 271 3.60 8.83 -3.15
CA MET A 271 2.88 8.80 -1.88
C MET A 271 1.37 8.88 -2.13
N ALA A 272 0.58 8.25 -1.26
CA ALA A 272 -0.88 8.41 -1.15
C ALA A 272 -1.31 7.85 0.22
N LYS A 273 -2.53 7.28 0.33
CA LYS A 273 -3.01 6.53 1.51
C LYS A 273 -2.78 7.29 2.83
N GLY A 274 -1.76 6.90 3.59
CA GLY A 274 -1.35 7.56 4.83
C GLY A 274 -1.10 9.07 4.69
N LEU A 275 -0.79 9.57 3.48
CA LEU A 275 -0.63 10.99 3.18
C LEU A 275 -1.78 11.86 3.67
N SER A 276 -3.01 11.35 3.67
CA SER A 276 -4.20 12.03 4.19
C SER A 276 -4.94 11.22 5.26
N GLY A 277 -4.34 10.13 5.75
CA GLY A 277 -5.03 9.14 6.60
C GLY A 277 -6.29 8.56 5.94
N ALA A 278 -6.38 8.56 4.61
CA ALA A 278 -7.56 8.24 3.82
C ALA A 278 -8.81 9.16 4.00
N TYR A 279 -8.69 10.29 4.71
CA TYR A 279 -9.80 11.25 4.90
C TYR A 279 -10.18 12.00 3.61
N ALA A 280 -9.24 12.12 2.67
CA ALA A 280 -9.50 12.69 1.35
C ALA A 280 -8.60 12.04 0.28
N PRO A 281 -9.07 11.83 -0.96
CA PRO A 281 -8.24 11.33 -2.05
C PRO A 281 -7.09 12.29 -2.35
N LEU A 282 -5.86 11.84 -2.07
CA LEU A 282 -4.65 12.60 -2.30
C LEU A 282 -3.50 11.64 -2.66
N GLY A 283 -2.77 11.98 -3.71
CA GLY A 283 -1.50 11.38 -4.04
C GLY A 283 -0.45 12.47 -4.25
N ALA A 284 0.83 12.09 -4.22
CA ALA A 284 1.93 13.00 -4.46
C ALA A 284 3.11 12.28 -5.09
N THR A 285 3.82 12.98 -5.97
CA THR A 285 5.14 12.61 -6.49
C THR A 285 6.10 13.72 -6.10
N ILE A 286 7.11 13.40 -5.29
CA ILE A 286 8.15 14.34 -4.90
C ILE A 286 9.47 13.96 -5.56
N VAL A 287 10.24 14.97 -5.95
CA VAL A 287 11.51 14.80 -6.66
C VAL A 287 12.61 15.64 -6.03
N THR A 288 13.86 15.26 -6.32
CA THR A 288 15.05 16.04 -5.95
C THR A 288 15.11 17.38 -6.69
N PRO A 289 15.90 18.36 -6.19
CA PRO A 289 16.06 19.65 -6.86
C PRO A 289 16.65 19.49 -8.27
N GLU A 290 17.56 18.55 -8.47
CA GLU A 290 18.16 18.28 -9.78
C GLU A 290 17.11 17.90 -10.85
N ILE A 291 16.15 17.05 -10.49
CA ILE A 291 15.05 16.68 -11.39
C ILE A 291 14.07 17.84 -11.54
N ALA A 292 13.80 18.59 -10.47
CA ALA A 292 12.93 19.75 -10.51
C ALA A 292 13.47 20.85 -11.45
N ASP A 293 14.78 21.13 -11.37
CA ASP A 293 15.47 22.17 -12.14
C ASP A 293 15.42 21.91 -13.64
N HIS A 294 15.35 20.65 -14.08
CA HIS A 294 15.12 20.31 -15.49
C HIS A 294 13.83 20.92 -16.05
N PHE A 295 12.77 21.00 -15.23
CA PHE A 295 11.47 21.54 -15.64
C PHE A 295 11.35 23.06 -15.50
N GLU A 296 12.43 23.76 -15.14
CA GLU A 296 12.48 25.23 -15.25
C GLU A 296 12.59 25.68 -16.72
N ASP A 297 13.29 24.89 -17.55
CA ASP A 297 13.49 25.17 -18.98
C ASP A 297 12.66 24.23 -19.89
N GLU A 298 12.33 23.02 -19.43
CA GLU A 298 11.52 22.04 -20.18
C GLU A 298 10.07 21.99 -19.72
N LEU A 299 9.12 21.91 -20.67
CA LEU A 299 7.70 21.84 -20.34
C LEU A 299 7.37 20.55 -19.59
N PHE A 300 6.96 20.67 -18.33
CA PHE A 300 6.35 19.55 -17.60
C PHE A 300 5.00 19.16 -18.21
N CYS A 301 5.03 18.22 -19.15
CA CYS A 301 3.86 17.79 -19.92
C CYS A 301 2.98 16.79 -19.12
N HIS A 302 2.51 17.22 -17.96
CA HIS A 302 1.66 16.42 -17.07
C HIS A 302 0.76 17.33 -16.21
N GLY A 303 -0.45 16.87 -15.92
CA GLY A 303 -1.41 17.60 -15.10
C GLY A 303 -2.83 17.08 -15.28
N HIS A 304 -3.70 17.40 -14.33
CA HIS A 304 -5.13 17.08 -14.36
C HIS A 304 -5.93 18.12 -13.55
N THR A 305 -7.25 18.12 -13.71
CA THR A 305 -8.15 19.14 -13.12
C THR A 305 -7.97 19.29 -11.62
N TYR A 306 -7.91 18.18 -10.88
CA TYR A 306 -7.84 18.19 -9.41
C TYR A 306 -6.42 18.14 -8.84
N ALA A 307 -5.40 18.42 -9.65
CA ALA A 307 -4.02 18.46 -9.19
C ALA A 307 -3.84 19.51 -8.07
N GLY A 308 -3.47 19.06 -6.88
CA GLY A 308 -3.37 19.92 -5.69
C GLY A 308 -4.70 20.51 -5.24
N HIS A 309 -5.78 19.70 -5.24
CA HIS A 309 -7.10 20.11 -4.76
C HIS A 309 -7.02 20.64 -3.32
N PRO A 310 -7.44 21.89 -3.02
CA PRO A 310 -7.20 22.52 -1.72
C PRO A 310 -7.70 21.73 -0.52
N VAL A 311 -8.92 21.18 -0.60
CA VAL A 311 -9.48 20.34 0.48
C VAL A 311 -8.65 19.08 0.74
N ALA A 312 -8.17 18.41 -0.32
CA ALA A 312 -7.33 17.23 -0.17
C ALA A 312 -5.95 17.61 0.41
N CYS A 313 -5.36 18.71 -0.04
CA CYS A 313 -4.12 19.23 0.54
C CYS A 313 -4.28 19.67 2.00
N ALA A 314 -5.44 20.20 2.40
CA ALA A 314 -5.71 20.52 3.80
C ALA A 314 -5.81 19.27 4.67
N ALA A 315 -6.45 18.21 4.15
CA ALA A 315 -6.47 16.90 4.79
C ALA A 315 -5.04 16.35 4.96
N GLY A 316 -4.23 16.40 3.90
CA GLY A 316 -2.85 15.91 3.95
C GLY A 316 -1.96 16.72 4.89
N LEU A 317 -2.12 18.05 4.92
CA LEU A 317 -1.37 18.91 5.84
C LEU A 317 -1.71 18.55 7.30
N ALA A 318 -3.00 18.51 7.62
CA ALA A 318 -3.46 18.15 8.96
C ALA A 318 -3.02 16.75 9.35
N ALA A 319 -3.07 15.77 8.45
CA ALA A 319 -2.61 14.42 8.73
C ALA A 319 -1.11 14.37 9.08
N VAL A 320 -0.26 15.04 8.31
CA VAL A 320 1.18 15.08 8.58
C VAL A 320 1.49 15.82 9.89
N GLU A 321 0.77 16.91 10.18
CA GLU A 321 0.87 17.61 11.47
C GLU A 321 0.44 16.71 12.63
N THR A 322 -0.66 15.97 12.50
CA THR A 322 -1.12 15.00 13.52
C THR A 322 -0.07 13.91 13.78
N TYR A 323 0.54 13.31 12.75
CA TYR A 323 1.61 12.33 12.96
C TYR A 323 2.76 12.89 13.80
N GLN A 324 3.14 14.15 13.58
CA GLN A 324 4.19 14.84 14.35
C GLN A 324 3.74 15.19 15.76
N GLU A 325 2.58 15.83 15.91
CA GLU A 325 2.09 16.36 17.19
C GLU A 325 1.76 15.25 18.20
N GLU A 326 1.25 14.12 17.72
CA GLU A 326 0.89 12.97 18.54
C GLU A 326 2.03 11.93 18.67
N ASN A 327 3.19 12.16 18.03
CA ASN A 327 4.33 11.25 17.99
C ASN A 327 3.96 9.82 17.53
N LEU A 328 3.10 9.72 16.51
CA LEU A 328 2.53 8.43 16.08
C LEU A 328 3.57 7.52 15.40
N ILE A 329 4.67 8.06 14.89
CA ILE A 329 5.73 7.28 14.24
C ILE A 329 6.55 6.54 15.29
N ASP A 330 7.01 7.25 16.32
CA ASP A 330 7.72 6.67 17.46
C ASP A 330 6.83 5.61 18.15
N HIS A 331 5.56 5.94 18.38
CA HIS A 331 4.58 4.99 18.90
C HIS A 331 4.46 3.75 18.02
N ALA A 332 4.30 3.91 16.69
CA ALA A 332 4.20 2.79 15.75
C ALA A 332 5.47 1.92 15.71
N SER A 333 6.65 2.49 15.95
CA SER A 333 7.87 1.72 16.15
C SER A 333 7.78 0.88 17.43
N GLU A 334 7.47 1.50 18.57
CA GLU A 334 7.41 0.84 19.87
C GLU A 334 6.35 -0.27 19.93
N VAL A 335 5.11 0.01 19.52
CA VAL A 335 4.05 -1.02 19.51
C VAL A 335 4.23 -2.02 18.37
N GLY A 336 4.96 -1.65 17.31
CA GLY A 336 5.29 -2.53 16.20
C GLY A 336 6.22 -3.67 16.59
N ASP A 337 7.16 -3.43 17.52
CA ASP A 337 8.01 -4.48 18.10
C ASP A 337 7.16 -5.46 18.92
N SER A 338 6.31 -4.90 19.80
CA SER A 338 5.36 -5.65 20.63
C SER A 338 4.45 -6.53 19.77
N LEU A 339 3.92 -6.01 18.66
CA LEU A 339 3.14 -6.77 17.66
C LEU A 339 3.97 -7.89 17.02
N GLY A 340 5.22 -7.62 16.65
CA GLY A 340 6.13 -8.60 16.06
C GLY A 340 6.27 -9.85 16.95
N ASP A 341 6.53 -9.65 18.24
CA ASP A 341 6.65 -10.73 19.22
C ASP A 341 5.39 -11.61 19.28
N ARG A 342 4.17 -11.01 19.27
CA ARG A 342 2.91 -11.79 19.27
C ARG A 342 2.72 -12.59 17.99
N LEU A 343 3.12 -12.05 16.83
CA LEU A 343 3.00 -12.77 15.57
C LEU A 343 3.97 -13.96 15.52
N GLU A 344 5.16 -13.84 16.13
CA GLU A 344 6.07 -14.98 16.31
C GLU A 344 5.48 -16.05 17.24
N GLU A 345 4.81 -15.65 18.33
CA GLU A 345 4.10 -16.59 19.21
C GLU A 345 2.98 -17.35 18.48
N LEU A 346 2.21 -16.66 17.61
CA LEU A 346 1.22 -17.31 16.74
C LEU A 346 1.88 -18.31 15.78
N ALA A 347 3.03 -17.96 15.20
CA ALA A 347 3.75 -18.83 14.29
C ALA A 347 4.23 -20.12 15.00
N ASP A 348 4.65 -20.02 16.26
CA ASP A 348 5.03 -21.18 17.07
C ASP A 348 3.82 -22.07 17.46
N ALA A 349 2.63 -21.46 17.61
CA ALA A 349 1.40 -22.16 17.99
C ALA A 349 0.72 -22.87 16.82
N HIS A 350 0.80 -22.30 15.61
CA HIS A 350 0.04 -22.74 14.44
C HIS A 350 0.94 -23.33 13.35
N PRO A 351 0.93 -24.66 13.11
CA PRO A 351 1.76 -25.29 12.08
C PRO A 351 1.44 -24.83 10.65
N SER A 352 0.26 -24.24 10.42
CA SER A 352 -0.11 -23.66 9.14
C SER A 352 0.50 -22.28 8.87
N VAL A 353 1.19 -21.67 9.83
CA VAL A 353 1.93 -20.42 9.62
C VAL A 353 3.34 -20.75 9.13
N GLY A 354 3.61 -20.43 7.86
CA GLY A 354 4.90 -20.73 7.23
C GLY A 354 5.96 -19.67 7.47
N ASP A 355 5.55 -18.40 7.53
CA ASP A 355 6.46 -17.28 7.75
C ASP A 355 5.69 -16.08 8.34
N THR A 356 6.32 -15.40 9.30
CA THR A 356 5.90 -14.08 9.77
C THR A 356 7.01 -13.08 9.52
N ARG A 357 6.65 -11.92 8.97
CA ARG A 357 7.64 -10.90 8.55
C ARG A 357 7.07 -9.51 8.54
N GLY A 358 7.94 -8.51 8.57
CA GLY A 358 7.55 -7.10 8.51
C GLY A 358 8.41 -6.21 9.38
N VAL A 359 8.08 -4.93 9.40
CA VAL A 359 8.73 -3.89 10.23
C VAL A 359 7.66 -2.95 10.77
N GLY A 360 7.78 -2.53 12.02
CA GLY A 360 6.79 -1.68 12.69
C GLY A 360 5.38 -2.28 12.66
N LEU A 361 4.40 -1.47 12.28
CA LEU A 361 3.00 -1.88 12.06
C LEU A 361 2.74 -2.30 10.61
N PHE A 362 3.72 -2.84 9.90
CA PHE A 362 3.56 -3.37 8.55
C PHE A 362 4.07 -4.80 8.48
N ARG A 363 3.19 -5.74 8.82
CA ARG A 363 3.53 -7.15 9.00
C ARG A 363 2.61 -8.07 8.21
N GLY A 364 3.08 -9.28 7.94
CA GLY A 364 2.35 -10.30 7.23
C GLY A 364 2.49 -11.65 7.90
N ILE A 365 1.42 -12.44 7.84
CA ILE A 365 1.40 -13.86 8.21
C ILE A 365 1.16 -14.64 6.92
N GLU A 366 2.17 -15.36 6.45
CA GLU A 366 2.07 -16.21 5.27
C GLU A 366 1.71 -17.65 5.67
N LEU A 367 0.64 -18.17 5.08
CA LEU A 367 0.11 -19.49 5.43
C LEU A 367 0.68 -20.59 4.53
N THR A 368 0.73 -21.82 5.02
CA THR A 368 1.22 -22.97 4.25
C THR A 368 0.50 -24.25 4.66
N ARG A 369 0.19 -25.09 3.67
CA ARG A 369 -0.39 -26.42 3.92
C ARG A 369 0.66 -27.49 4.20
N ASP A 370 1.92 -27.20 3.91
CA ASP A 370 3.09 -28.03 4.17
C ASP A 370 4.31 -27.11 4.41
N PRO A 371 4.78 -26.96 5.66
CA PRO A 371 5.88 -26.05 5.98
C PRO A 371 7.25 -26.53 5.49
N ASP A 372 7.45 -27.83 5.30
CA ASP A 372 8.72 -28.39 4.81
C ASP A 372 8.90 -28.07 3.32
N GLU A 373 7.82 -28.23 2.54
CA GLU A 373 7.80 -27.96 1.09
C GLU A 373 7.31 -26.54 0.74
N ARG A 374 6.90 -25.76 1.75
CA ARG A 374 6.37 -24.37 1.66
C ARG A 374 5.21 -24.24 0.67
N VAL A 375 4.27 -25.18 0.74
CA VAL A 375 3.17 -25.23 -0.22
C VAL A 375 2.09 -24.24 0.20
N PRO A 376 1.71 -23.26 -0.64
CA PRO A 376 0.74 -22.24 -0.24
C PRO A 376 -0.70 -22.79 -0.21
N PHE A 377 -1.57 -22.14 0.57
CA PHE A 377 -3.02 -22.37 0.51
C PHE A 377 -3.66 -21.64 -0.67
N GLY A 378 -3.20 -20.42 -0.95
CA GLY A 378 -3.66 -19.62 -2.08
C GLY A 378 -2.55 -19.37 -3.09
N GLU A 379 -2.87 -19.55 -4.36
CA GLU A 379 -1.96 -19.34 -5.47
C GLU A 379 -2.28 -18.03 -6.21
N ARG A 380 -1.33 -17.58 -7.04
CA ARG A 380 -1.49 -16.36 -7.83
C ARG A 380 -2.70 -16.40 -8.77
N GLU A 381 -3.07 -17.58 -9.26
CA GLU A 381 -4.21 -17.77 -10.16
C GLU A 381 -5.55 -17.63 -9.42
N ASP A 382 -5.59 -17.95 -8.13
CA ASP A 382 -6.79 -17.84 -7.31
C ASP A 382 -7.24 -16.38 -7.21
N LYS A 383 -6.31 -15.42 -7.19
CA LYS A 383 -6.65 -14.00 -7.11
C LYS A 383 -7.51 -13.49 -8.27
N ILE A 384 -7.47 -14.16 -9.41
CA ILE A 384 -8.24 -13.80 -10.62
C ILE A 384 -9.27 -14.87 -10.98
N SER A 385 -9.59 -15.74 -10.02
CA SER A 385 -10.56 -16.83 -10.13
C SER A 385 -11.71 -16.63 -9.14
N THR A 386 -12.84 -17.28 -9.39
CA THR A 386 -14.02 -17.27 -8.51
C THR A 386 -13.86 -18.26 -7.37
N GLY A 387 -14.49 -18.01 -6.23
CA GLY A 387 -14.47 -18.87 -5.05
C GLY A 387 -13.58 -18.34 -3.92
N SER A 388 -13.70 -18.94 -2.74
CA SER A 388 -12.86 -18.65 -1.58
C SER A 388 -11.69 -19.62 -1.48
N THR A 389 -10.60 -19.12 -0.89
CA THR A 389 -9.43 -19.89 -0.46
C THR A 389 -9.49 -20.08 1.06
N VAL A 390 -8.67 -21.00 1.59
CA VAL A 390 -8.50 -21.16 3.05
C VAL A 390 -8.07 -19.85 3.72
N VAL A 391 -7.32 -19.01 3.01
CA VAL A 391 -6.87 -17.72 3.52
C VAL A 391 -8.03 -16.74 3.65
N ASP A 392 -9.00 -16.78 2.72
CA ASP A 392 -10.24 -16.00 2.83
C ASP A 392 -11.09 -16.51 4.00
N ASP A 393 -11.14 -17.84 4.20
CA ASP A 393 -11.89 -18.46 5.30
C ASP A 393 -11.28 -18.11 6.68
N VAL A 394 -9.95 -18.02 6.79
CA VAL A 394 -9.26 -17.52 8.01
C VAL A 394 -9.60 -16.05 8.27
N ALA A 395 -9.56 -15.19 7.24
CA ALA A 395 -9.94 -13.79 7.39
C ALA A 395 -11.41 -13.62 7.81
N ALA A 396 -12.31 -14.46 7.27
CA ALA A 396 -13.72 -14.50 7.68
C ALA A 396 -13.89 -14.97 9.12
N ALA A 397 -13.14 -16.00 9.56
CA ALA A 397 -13.18 -16.46 10.95
C ALA A 397 -12.65 -15.40 11.93
N ALA A 398 -11.62 -14.62 11.55
CA ALA A 398 -11.18 -13.49 12.35
C ALA A 398 -12.26 -12.40 12.46
N ALA A 399 -13.01 -12.16 11.37
CA ALA A 399 -14.12 -11.22 11.38
C ALA A 399 -15.28 -11.69 12.28
N ASP A 400 -15.59 -13.00 12.30
CA ASP A 400 -16.57 -13.57 13.23
C ASP A 400 -16.19 -13.36 14.71
N GLU A 401 -14.88 -13.21 14.99
CA GLU A 401 -14.32 -12.88 16.30
C GLU A 401 -14.12 -11.35 16.53
N GLY A 402 -14.66 -10.51 15.64
CA GLY A 402 -14.62 -9.04 15.79
C GLY A 402 -13.34 -8.37 15.27
N VAL A 403 -12.59 -9.01 14.36
CA VAL A 403 -11.34 -8.47 13.82
C VAL A 403 -11.34 -8.49 12.31
N TYR A 404 -11.24 -7.31 11.71
CA TYR A 404 -11.04 -7.19 10.28
C TYR A 404 -9.55 -7.34 9.94
N VAL A 405 -9.24 -8.35 9.13
CA VAL A 405 -7.92 -8.53 8.53
C VAL A 405 -8.05 -8.70 7.02
N ALA A 406 -7.39 -7.84 6.26
CA ALA A 406 -7.25 -7.97 4.83
C ALA A 406 -6.28 -9.11 4.50
N ASN A 407 -6.57 -9.84 3.43
CA ASN A 407 -5.70 -10.89 2.92
C ASN A 407 -5.37 -10.69 1.44
N MET A 408 -4.25 -11.26 1.00
CA MET A 408 -3.88 -11.29 -0.40
C MET A 408 -3.13 -12.57 -0.76
N ILE A 409 -3.73 -13.34 -1.69
CA ILE A 409 -3.20 -14.61 -2.21
C ILE A 409 -2.97 -15.63 -1.09
N ASN A 410 -1.87 -15.51 -0.35
CA ASN A 410 -1.45 -16.45 0.67
C ASN A 410 -1.05 -15.78 1.99
N THR A 411 -1.31 -14.48 2.14
CA THR A 411 -0.81 -13.68 3.26
C THR A 411 -1.94 -12.88 3.89
N LEU A 412 -2.07 -12.95 5.21
CA LEU A 412 -2.83 -11.99 6.01
C LEU A 412 -1.99 -10.72 6.17
N ILE A 413 -2.58 -9.56 5.92
CA ILE A 413 -1.89 -8.27 5.94
C ILE A 413 -2.20 -7.53 7.23
N ILE A 414 -1.23 -7.46 8.12
CA ILE A 414 -1.36 -6.80 9.41
C ILE A 414 -0.81 -5.38 9.30
N ALA A 415 -1.71 -4.41 9.31
CA ALA A 415 -1.39 -3.00 9.11
C ALA A 415 -2.38 -2.07 9.84
N PRO A 416 -2.58 -2.25 11.16
CA PRO A 416 -3.58 -1.50 11.91
C PRO A 416 -3.33 0.02 11.86
N PRO A 417 -4.33 0.87 12.12
CA PRO A 417 -4.10 2.29 12.36
C PRO A 417 -2.96 2.53 13.37
N LEU A 418 -2.15 3.56 13.15
CA LEU A 418 -1.01 3.89 14.00
C LEU A 418 -1.36 4.10 15.48
N PRO A 419 -2.51 4.71 15.87
CA PRO A 419 -2.84 4.87 17.29
C PRO A 419 -3.27 3.57 17.99
N ILE A 420 -3.14 2.40 17.37
CA ILE A 420 -3.44 1.10 18.00
C ILE A 420 -2.65 0.92 19.31
N THR A 421 -3.30 0.35 20.32
CA THR A 421 -2.69 0.12 21.64
C THR A 421 -2.32 -1.36 21.84
N GLU A 422 -1.43 -1.65 22.79
CA GLU A 422 -1.11 -3.04 23.16
C GLU A 422 -2.37 -3.88 23.52
N PRO A 423 -3.35 -3.36 24.29
CA PRO A 423 -4.61 -4.08 24.50
C PRO A 423 -5.39 -4.40 23.22
N ASP A 424 -5.43 -3.48 22.25
CA ASP A 424 -6.09 -3.74 20.95
C ASP A 424 -5.34 -4.84 20.17
N ILE A 425 -3.99 -4.83 20.23
CA ILE A 425 -3.15 -5.87 19.64
C ILE A 425 -3.42 -7.23 20.30
N ASP A 426 -3.46 -7.29 21.63
CA ASP A 426 -3.69 -8.54 22.35
C ASP A 426 -5.10 -9.11 22.04
N GLU A 427 -6.12 -8.27 21.92
CA GLU A 427 -7.47 -8.67 21.46
C GLU A 427 -7.45 -9.18 20.02
N ALA A 428 -6.78 -8.47 19.11
CA ALA A 428 -6.71 -8.84 17.71
C ALA A 428 -5.94 -10.16 17.48
N VAL A 429 -4.84 -10.35 18.21
CA VAL A 429 -4.02 -11.57 18.17
C VAL A 429 -4.79 -12.77 18.69
N ALA A 430 -5.59 -12.62 19.75
CA ALA A 430 -6.42 -13.72 20.26
C ALA A 430 -7.50 -14.16 19.26
N ALA A 431 -8.08 -13.22 18.51
CA ALA A 431 -8.99 -13.55 17.41
C ALA A 431 -8.27 -14.29 16.27
N LEU A 432 -7.05 -13.85 15.91
CA LEU A 432 -6.24 -14.53 14.90
C LEU A 432 -5.82 -15.94 15.31
N ASP A 433 -5.45 -16.15 16.58
CA ASP A 433 -5.16 -17.49 17.15
C ASP A 433 -6.33 -18.45 16.89
N THR A 434 -7.55 -18.00 17.20
CA THR A 434 -8.77 -18.78 16.94
C THR A 434 -8.99 -19.01 15.44
N ALA A 435 -8.81 -17.97 14.62
CA ALA A 435 -9.03 -18.05 13.18
C ALA A 435 -8.03 -18.97 12.45
N LEU A 436 -6.78 -19.04 12.92
CA LEU A 436 -5.73 -19.89 12.35
C LEU A 436 -5.98 -21.39 12.57
N GLU A 437 -6.87 -21.77 13.50
CA GLU A 437 -7.32 -23.17 13.60
C GLU A 437 -7.98 -23.67 12.29
N VAL A 438 -8.57 -22.76 11.50
CA VAL A 438 -9.14 -23.06 10.18
C VAL A 438 -8.06 -23.56 9.22
N SER A 439 -6.93 -22.87 9.13
CA SER A 439 -5.83 -23.28 8.25
C SER A 439 -5.08 -24.49 8.79
N ASP A 440 -4.90 -24.63 10.10
CA ASP A 440 -4.32 -25.83 10.71
C ASP A 440 -5.12 -27.09 10.39
N ALA A 441 -6.45 -26.99 10.42
CA ALA A 441 -7.33 -28.10 10.08
C ALA A 441 -7.28 -28.48 8.59
N ALA A 442 -6.87 -27.54 7.73
CA ALA A 442 -6.83 -27.68 6.28
C ALA A 442 -5.46 -28.16 5.74
N MET A 443 -4.44 -28.33 6.59
CA MET A 443 -3.11 -28.80 6.20
C MET A 443 -3.12 -30.21 5.59
N ASP A 444 -2.14 -30.47 4.72
CA ASP A 444 -1.89 -31.81 4.17
C ASP A 444 -1.33 -32.70 5.28
N ARG A 445 -1.92 -33.88 5.50
CA ARG A 445 -1.54 -34.82 6.57
C ARG A 445 -0.61 -35.94 6.12
#